data_AF-A0A4U0S3V6-F1
#
_entry.id   AF-A0A4U0S3V6-F1
#
_cell.length_a   1.000
_cell.length_b   1.000
_cell.length_c   1.000
_cell.angle_alpha   90.00
_cell.angle_beta   90.00
_cell.angle_gamma   90.00
#
_symmetry.space_group_name_H-M   'P 1'
#
loop_
_entity.id
_entity.type
_entity.pdbx_description
1 polymer ?
#
loop_
_entity_poly.entity_id
_entity_poly.type
_entity_poly.pdbx_seq_one_letter_code
_entity_poly.pdbx_strand_id
1 'polypeptide(L)'
;MRRASKPGDGLDLHHVPQGKPAAQAIPGYDYPNAPAIALPRAEHALIPNLRGVYNGTSQDLIAQDLDNLANLTNTPQSSIDELARRIDQMYPGAR
;
A
#
# COMPACT_ATOMS: atom_id res chain seq x y z
N MET A 1 -10.07 -4.87 -16.58
CA MET A 1 -11.22 -4.98 -15.65
C MET A 1 -10.81 -4.37 -14.32
N ARG A 2 -11.47 -3.29 -13.87
CA ARG A 2 -11.31 -2.74 -12.52
C ARG A 2 -12.06 -3.67 -11.56
N ARG A 3 -11.37 -4.42 -10.70
CA ARG A 3 -12.02 -5.06 -9.53
C ARG A 3 -12.25 -3.95 -8.50
N ALA A 4 -13.37 -3.26 -8.59
CA ALA A 4 -13.88 -2.52 -7.46
C ALA A 4 -14.23 -3.53 -6.36
N SER A 5 -13.93 -3.22 -5.09
CA SER A 5 -14.51 -3.97 -3.96
C SER A 5 -16.03 -3.98 -4.14
N LYS A 6 -16.68 -5.11 -3.86
CA LYS A 6 -18.15 -5.16 -3.95
C LYS A 6 -18.68 -4.39 -2.74
N PRO A 7 -19.50 -3.33 -2.94
CA PRO A 7 -20.07 -2.63 -1.80
C PRO A 7 -20.78 -3.62 -0.86
N GLY A 8 -20.36 -3.67 0.40
CA GLY A 8 -20.91 -4.57 1.41
C GLY A 8 -20.20 -5.92 1.58
N ASP A 9 -19.10 -6.20 0.87
CA ASP A 9 -18.29 -7.43 1.07
C ASP A 9 -17.39 -7.38 2.31
N GLY A 10 -17.33 -6.24 3.01
CA GLY A 10 -16.52 -6.05 4.21
C GLY A 10 -15.03 -5.89 3.94
N LEU A 11 -14.63 -5.75 2.67
CA LEU A 11 -13.24 -5.55 2.25
C LEU A 11 -13.00 -4.12 1.80
N ASP A 12 -11.88 -3.56 2.22
CA ASP A 12 -11.38 -2.27 1.75
C ASP A 12 -10.02 -2.46 1.06
N LEU A 13 -9.74 -1.66 0.03
CA LEU A 13 -8.48 -1.69 -0.69
C LEU A 13 -7.46 -0.75 -0.04
N HIS A 14 -6.34 -1.31 0.39
CA HIS A 14 -5.20 -0.57 0.93
C HIS A 14 -4.08 -0.45 -0.11
N HIS A 15 -3.68 0.78 -0.47
CA HIS A 15 -2.55 0.99 -1.38
C HIS A 15 -1.23 0.90 -0.62
N VAL A 16 -0.25 0.21 -1.21
CA VAL A 16 1.11 0.10 -0.68
C VAL A 16 2.09 0.41 -1.83
N PRO A 17 2.77 1.56 -1.82
CA PRO A 17 2.75 2.59 -0.77
C PRO A 17 1.46 3.45 -0.76
N GLN A 18 1.17 4.08 0.38
CA GLN A 18 0.03 4.98 0.58
C GLN A 18 0.07 6.13 -0.44
N GLY A 19 -1.06 6.38 -1.11
CA GLY A 19 -1.08 7.19 -2.33
C GLY A 19 -0.62 8.64 -2.20
N LYS A 20 -1.04 9.36 -1.14
CA LYS A 20 -0.67 10.77 -0.95
C LYS A 20 0.83 10.97 -0.71
N PRO A 21 1.49 10.25 0.21
CA PRO A 21 2.95 10.35 0.35
C PRO A 21 3.69 9.75 -0.86
N ALA A 22 3.18 8.67 -1.47
CA ALA A 22 3.81 8.07 -2.65
C ALA A 22 3.87 9.02 -3.84
N ALA A 23 2.81 9.79 -4.10
CA ALA A 23 2.80 10.82 -5.14
C ALA A 23 3.83 11.95 -4.93
N GLN A 24 4.32 12.13 -3.69
CA GLN A 24 5.36 13.10 -3.35
C GLN A 24 6.77 12.50 -3.44
N ALA A 25 6.92 11.22 -3.08
CA ALA A 25 8.22 10.56 -2.95
C ALA A 25 8.65 9.71 -4.16
N ILE A 26 7.71 9.25 -4.99
CA ILE A 26 7.98 8.33 -6.11
C ILE A 26 7.72 9.06 -7.44
N PRO A 27 8.77 9.37 -8.22
CA PRO A 27 8.60 9.94 -9.55
C PRO A 27 7.75 9.04 -10.45
N GLY A 28 6.72 9.61 -11.08
CA GLY A 28 5.84 8.88 -11.99
C GLY A 28 4.82 7.95 -11.30
N TYR A 29 4.58 8.11 -9.99
CA TYR A 29 3.60 7.32 -9.26
C TYR A 29 2.19 7.39 -9.88
N ASP A 30 1.66 6.24 -10.28
CA ASP A 30 0.36 6.09 -10.95
C ASP A 30 -0.65 5.50 -9.97
N TYR A 31 -1.28 6.36 -9.15
CA TYR A 31 -2.20 5.95 -8.10
C TYR A 31 -3.32 4.99 -8.57
N PRO A 32 -4.03 5.24 -9.69
CA PRO A 32 -5.05 4.31 -10.20
C PRO A 32 -4.58 2.88 -10.46
N ASN A 33 -3.30 2.67 -10.76
CA ASN A 33 -2.72 1.37 -11.10
C ASN A 33 -1.73 0.87 -10.05
N ALA A 34 -1.47 1.65 -9.00
CA ALA A 34 -0.48 1.33 -7.97
C ALA A 34 -0.84 0.04 -7.23
N PRO A 35 0.17 -0.70 -6.72
CA PRO A 35 -0.08 -1.92 -5.97
C PRO A 35 -0.96 -1.67 -4.74
N ALA A 36 -1.92 -2.57 -4.54
CA ALA A 36 -2.86 -2.52 -3.43
C ALA A 36 -3.24 -3.94 -2.99
N ILE A 37 -3.69 -4.06 -1.75
CA ILE A 37 -4.16 -5.31 -1.15
C ILE A 37 -5.57 -5.11 -0.58
N ALA A 38 -6.42 -6.12 -0.73
CA ALA A 38 -7.75 -6.11 -0.11
C ALA A 38 -7.64 -6.66 1.31
N LEU A 39 -8.13 -5.89 2.29
CA LEU A 39 -8.11 -6.24 3.71
C LEU A 39 -9.52 -6.24 4.28
N PRO A 40 -9.83 -7.06 5.30
CA PRO A 40 -11.03 -6.85 6.11
C PRO A 40 -11.07 -5.41 6.64
N ARG A 41 -12.23 -4.76 6.58
CA ARG A 41 -12.40 -3.37 7.00
C ARG A 41 -11.84 -3.08 8.40
N ALA A 42 -12.01 -4.01 9.32
CA ALA A 42 -11.50 -3.89 10.68
C ALA A 42 -9.96 -3.85 10.72
N GLU A 43 -9.29 -4.67 9.92
CA GLU A 43 -7.82 -4.69 9.81
C GLU A 43 -7.31 -3.46 9.05
N HIS A 44 -8.00 -3.08 7.97
CA HIS A 44 -7.68 -1.87 7.21
C HIS A 44 -7.70 -0.60 8.09
N ALA A 45 -8.62 -0.53 9.06
CA ALA A 45 -8.73 0.60 9.98
C ALA A 45 -7.58 0.68 11.00
N LEU A 46 -6.80 -0.38 11.20
CA LEU A 46 -5.65 -0.39 12.10
C LEU A 46 -4.43 0.31 11.48
N ILE A 47 -4.37 0.40 10.15
CA ILE A 47 -3.23 0.99 9.44
C ILE A 47 -3.28 2.53 9.55
N PRO A 48 -2.22 3.18 10.09
CA PRO A 48 -2.19 4.64 10.19
C PRO A 48 -2.21 5.32 8.82
N ASN A 49 -3.10 6.30 8.66
CA ASN A 49 -3.15 7.13 7.45
C ASN A 49 -2.11 8.25 7.52
N LEU A 50 -1.16 8.26 6.57
CA LEU A 50 -0.22 9.36 6.41
C LEU A 50 -0.90 10.55 5.73
N ARG A 51 -0.82 11.72 6.37
CA ARG A 51 -1.49 12.95 5.92
C ARG A 51 -0.48 14.10 5.77
N GLY A 52 -0.77 15.02 4.86
CA GLY A 52 0.01 16.23 4.67
C GLY A 52 1.27 16.02 3.83
N VAL A 53 2.25 16.91 4.04
CA VAL A 53 3.54 16.88 3.36
C VAL A 53 4.35 15.68 3.88
N TYR A 54 4.87 14.90 2.96
CA TYR A 54 5.75 13.77 3.26
C TYR A 54 7.19 14.13 2.90
N ASN A 55 8.06 14.17 3.91
CA ASN A 55 9.48 14.52 3.77
C ASN A 55 10.42 13.30 3.82
N GLY A 56 9.87 12.09 3.93
CA GLY A 56 10.65 10.85 3.94
C GLY A 56 11.00 10.38 2.54
N THR A 57 11.82 9.33 2.45
CA THR A 57 12.15 8.69 1.17
C THR A 57 11.06 7.72 0.72
N SER A 58 11.06 7.34 -0.56
CA SER A 58 10.17 6.27 -1.03
C SER A 58 10.46 4.94 -0.34
N GLN A 59 11.74 4.68 -0.03
CA GLN A 59 12.18 3.47 0.68
C GLN A 59 11.55 3.40 2.07
N ASP A 60 11.62 4.51 2.82
CA ASP A 60 11.05 4.59 4.17
C ASP A 60 9.53 4.40 4.15
N LEU A 61 8.84 5.03 3.19
CA LEU A 61 7.39 4.90 3.02
C LEU A 61 6.98 3.45 2.76
N ILE A 62 7.63 2.81 1.78
CA ILE A 62 7.30 1.44 1.39
C ILE A 62 7.65 0.47 2.52
N ALA A 63 8.79 0.64 3.19
CA ALA A 63 9.16 -0.18 4.34
C ALA A 63 8.14 -0.05 5.48
N GLN A 64 7.73 1.18 5.82
CA GLN A 64 6.72 1.43 6.84
C GLN A 64 5.36 0.80 6.49
N ASP A 65 4.89 0.93 5.25
CA ASP A 65 3.59 0.37 4.87
C ASP A 65 3.61 -1.17 4.84
N LEU A 66 4.71 -1.80 4.41
CA LEU A 66 4.88 -3.26 4.48
C LEU A 66 4.96 -3.76 5.94
N ASP A 67 5.65 -3.02 6.81
CA ASP A 67 5.73 -3.34 8.25
C ASP A 67 4.36 -3.20 8.94
N ASN A 68 3.59 -2.16 8.58
CA ASN A 68 2.21 -2.00 9.04
C ASN A 68 1.33 -3.19 8.64
N LEU A 69 1.47 -3.70 7.40
CA LEU A 69 0.75 -4.91 7.00
C LEU A 69 1.16 -6.12 7.86
N ALA A 70 2.46 -6.31 8.09
CA ALA A 70 2.98 -7.46 8.83
C ALA A 70 2.57 -7.44 10.32
N ASN A 71 2.52 -6.25 10.92
CA ASN A 71 2.37 -6.11 12.37
C ASN A 71 0.96 -5.72 12.83
N LEU A 72 0.15 -5.09 11.96
CA LEU A 72 -1.16 -4.56 12.33
C LEU A 72 -2.32 -5.32 11.68
N THR A 73 -2.04 -6.31 10.82
CA THR A 73 -3.07 -7.09 10.12
C THR A 73 -2.73 -8.58 10.16
N ASN A 74 -3.64 -9.42 9.68
CA ASN A 74 -3.37 -10.85 9.50
C ASN A 74 -2.91 -11.16 8.06
N THR A 75 -2.35 -10.18 7.35
CA THR A 75 -1.87 -10.37 5.98
C THR A 75 -0.79 -11.46 5.95
N PRO A 76 -0.97 -12.54 5.16
CA PRO A 76 0.05 -13.58 5.06
C PRO A 76 1.36 -13.03 4.52
N GLN A 77 2.50 -13.45 5.09
CA GLN A 77 3.82 -13.01 4.63
C GLN A 77 4.02 -13.19 3.12
N SER A 78 3.52 -14.29 2.54
CA SER A 78 3.58 -14.53 1.10
C SER A 78 2.85 -13.47 0.26
N SER A 79 1.77 -12.88 0.79
CA SER A 79 1.05 -11.78 0.13
C SER A 79 1.82 -10.47 0.24
N ILE A 80 2.49 -10.23 1.37
CA ILE A 80 3.39 -9.08 1.57
C ILE A 80 4.57 -9.19 0.59
N ASP A 81 5.19 -10.36 0.46
CA ASP A 81 6.30 -10.63 -0.46
C ASP A 81 5.89 -10.46 -1.93
N GLU A 82 4.67 -10.89 -2.30
CA GLU A 82 4.15 -10.64 -3.64
C GLU A 82 3.92 -9.15 -3.91
N LEU A 83 3.35 -8.43 -2.94
CA LEU A 83 3.09 -6.99 -3.03
C LEU A 83 4.40 -6.20 -3.17
N ALA A 84 5.37 -6.52 -2.33
CA ALA A 84 6.75 -6.09 -2.39
C ALA A 84 7.36 -6.25 -3.79
N ARG A 85 7.28 -7.45 -4.36
CA ARG A 85 7.80 -7.73 -5.71
C ARG A 85 7.09 -6.90 -6.79
N ARG A 86 5.77 -6.68 -6.66
CA ARG A 86 5.01 -5.84 -7.60
C ARG A 86 5.42 -4.37 -7.51
N ILE A 87 5.71 -3.87 -6.32
CA ILE A 87 6.23 -2.51 -6.11
C ILE A 87 7.58 -2.36 -6.83
N ASP A 88 8.51 -3.29 -6.65
CA ASP A 88 9.82 -3.23 -7.32
C ASP A 88 9.71 -3.26 -8.85
N GLN A 89 8.73 -4.01 -9.38
CA GLN A 89 8.47 -4.07 -10.83
C GLN A 89 7.87 -2.78 -11.38
N MET A 90 6.98 -2.13 -10.64
CA MET A 90 6.32 -0.90 -11.08
C MET A 90 7.16 0.35 -10.85
N TYR A 91 7.94 0.36 -9.77
CA TYR A 91 8.74 1.50 -9.34
C TYR A 91 10.18 1.06 -9.01
N PRO A 92 10.99 0.71 -10.03
CA PRO A 92 12.36 0.26 -9.81
C PRO A 92 13.20 1.30 -9.04
N GLY A 93 13.86 0.85 -7.97
CA GLY A 93 14.70 1.70 -7.11
C GLY A 93 13.92 2.56 -6.10
N ALA A 94 12.59 2.43 -6.02
CA ALA A 94 11.80 3.12 -5.00
C ALA A 94 11.91 2.47 -3.61
N ARG A 95 12.26 1.19 -3.54
CA ARG A 95 12.52 0.40 -2.34
C ARG A 95 13.97 -0.08 -2.34
#